data_AF-A0A9P0Q822-F1
#
_entry.id   AF-A0A9P0Q822-F1
#
_cell.length_a   1.000
_cell.length_b   1.000
_cell.length_c   1.000
_cell.angle_alpha   90.00
_cell.angle_beta   90.00
_cell.angle_gamma   90.00
#
_symmetry.space_group_name_H-M   'P 1'
#
loop_
_entity.id
_entity.type
_entity.pdbx_description
1 polymer ?
#
loop_
_entity_poly.entity_id
_entity_poly.type
_entity_poly.pdbx_seq_one_letter_code
_entity_poly.pdbx_strand_id
1 'polypeptide(L)'
;MWMHYASLRWPDSKDLRTAIMRLVCQLTDLMHVAEHSTNYDMNICWDDNEVERIRRLIQKYEEGQKLCAQYLQEDCTIEQLCSDMINYNLR
;
A
#
# COMPACT_ATOMS: atom_id res chain seq x y z
N MET A 1 24.33 4.92 -7.30
CA MET A 1 23.15 4.13 -7.71
C MET A 1 22.08 4.05 -6.62
N TRP A 2 22.43 3.87 -5.35
CA TRP A 2 21.48 3.91 -4.21
C TRP A 2 20.75 5.24 -4.02
N MET A 3 21.43 6.38 -4.20
CA MET A 3 20.80 7.69 -4.03
C MET A 3 19.69 7.97 -5.05
N HIS A 4 19.79 7.42 -6.27
CA HIS A 4 18.75 7.59 -7.29
C HIS A 4 17.51 6.74 -6.98
N TYR A 5 17.71 5.55 -6.40
CA TYR A 5 16.63 4.68 -5.93
C TYR A 5 15.88 5.30 -4.74
N ALA A 6 16.63 5.85 -3.78
CA ALA A 6 16.07 6.56 -2.63
C ALA A 6 15.34 7.84 -3.04
N SER A 7 15.86 8.63 -3.99
CA SER A 7 15.18 9.86 -4.43
C SER A 7 13.89 9.59 -5.21
N LEU A 8 13.83 8.49 -5.96
CA LEU A 8 12.63 8.08 -6.72
C LEU A 8 11.56 7.46 -5.81
N ARG A 9 11.95 6.67 -4.81
CA ARG A 9 11.01 5.99 -3.92
C ARG A 9 10.64 6.80 -2.67
N TRP A 10 11.53 7.66 -2.18
CA TRP A 10 11.34 8.46 -0.96
C TRP A 10 11.40 9.96 -1.27
N PRO A 11 10.47 10.50 -2.06
CA PRO A 11 10.51 11.91 -2.43
C PRO A 11 10.27 12.82 -1.20
N ASP A 12 11.09 13.85 -1.00
CA ASP A 12 11.10 14.71 0.21
C ASP A 12 9.70 15.21 0.60
N SER A 13 9.37 15.20 1.90
CA SER A 13 8.03 15.45 2.46
C SER A 13 7.53 16.90 2.36
N LYS A 14 7.98 17.66 1.35
CA LYS A 14 7.63 19.07 1.16
C LYS A 14 6.25 19.28 0.50
N ASP A 15 5.65 18.22 -0.04
CA ASP A 15 4.36 18.28 -0.75
C ASP A 15 3.46 17.07 -0.38
N LEU A 16 2.16 17.32 -0.22
CA LEU A 16 1.14 16.32 0.10
C LEU A 16 1.05 15.23 -0.97
N ARG A 17 1.20 15.63 -2.25
CA ARG A 17 1.24 14.70 -3.38
C ARG A 17 2.37 13.68 -3.22
N THR A 18 3.51 14.17 -2.77
CA THR A 18 4.72 13.39 -2.55
C THR A 18 4.56 12.39 -1.39
N ALA A 19 3.90 12.79 -0.31
CA ALA A 19 3.56 11.89 0.80
C ALA A 19 2.62 10.76 0.34
N ILE A 20 1.64 11.07 -0.52
CA ILE A 20 0.70 10.08 -1.05
C ILE A 20 1.40 9.13 -2.03
N MET A 21 2.34 9.61 -2.84
CA MET A 21 3.18 8.73 -3.67
C MET A 21 4.00 7.75 -2.83
N ARG A 22 4.55 8.18 -1.68
CA ARG A 22 5.24 7.27 -0.75
C ARG A 22 4.28 6.22 -0.19
N LEU A 23 3.06 6.62 0.16
CA LEU A 23 2.05 5.72 0.68
C LEU A 23 1.65 4.64 -0.35
N VAL A 24 1.50 5.01 -1.62
CA VAL A 24 1.30 4.06 -2.74
C VAL A 24 2.43 3.03 -2.77
N CYS A 25 3.69 3.49 -2.75
CA CYS A 25 4.85 2.59 -2.77
C CYS A 25 4.85 1.64 -1.57
N GLN A 26 4.56 2.15 -0.36
CA GLN A 26 4.50 1.33 0.85
C GLN A 26 3.41 0.27 0.80
N LEU A 27 2.20 0.62 0.35
CA LEU A 27 1.11 -0.33 0.18
C LEU A 27 1.46 -1.41 -0.85
N THR A 28 2.14 -1.02 -1.93
CA THR A 28 2.60 -1.94 -2.98
C THR A 28 3.64 -2.92 -2.43
N ASP A 29 4.62 -2.43 -1.68
CA ASP A 29 5.67 -3.27 -1.07
C ASP A 29 5.05 -4.24 -0.05
N LEU A 30 4.10 -3.79 0.78
CA LEU A 30 3.37 -4.65 1.72
C LEU A 30 2.54 -5.74 1.02
N MET A 31 1.88 -5.39 -0.08
CA MET A 31 1.13 -6.33 -0.91
C MET A 31 2.04 -7.43 -1.46
N HIS A 32 3.18 -7.06 -2.05
CA HIS A 32 4.14 -8.02 -2.58
C HIS A 32 4.75 -8.92 -1.50
N VAL A 33 5.05 -8.37 -0.33
CA VAL A 33 5.56 -9.18 0.80
C VAL A 33 4.51 -10.20 1.25
N ALA A 34 3.24 -9.80 1.34
CA ALA A 34 2.13 -10.67 1.72
C ALA A 34 1.84 -11.77 0.67
N GLU A 35 1.90 -11.44 -0.62
CA GLU A 35 1.79 -12.42 -1.71
C GLU A 35 2.97 -13.39 -1.73
N HIS A 36 4.18 -12.88 -1.46
CA HIS A 36 5.37 -13.72 -1.49
C HIS A 36 5.41 -14.69 -0.31
N SER A 37 5.07 -14.22 0.89
CA SER A 37 5.07 -15.04 2.11
C SER A 37 4.02 -16.15 2.10
N THR A 38 2.89 -15.94 1.42
CA THR A 38 1.83 -16.95 1.29
C THR A 38 2.12 -18.00 0.22
N ASN A 39 2.81 -17.63 -0.86
CA ASN A 39 3.01 -18.53 -2.00
C ASN A 39 4.39 -19.20 -2.04
N TYR A 40 5.42 -18.57 -1.45
CA TYR A 40 6.82 -18.98 -1.67
C TYR A 40 7.63 -19.18 -0.37
N ASP A 41 7.11 -18.80 0.80
CA ASP A 41 7.82 -19.06 2.06
C ASP A 41 7.65 -20.52 2.49
N MET A 42 8.62 -21.34 2.09
CA MET A 42 8.66 -22.77 2.39
C MET A 42 8.92 -23.07 3.88
N ASN A 43 9.25 -22.05 4.70
CA ASN A 43 9.52 -22.23 6.13
C ASN A 43 8.27 -22.04 7.00
N ILE A 44 7.18 -21.52 6.43
CA ILE A 44 5.95 -21.23 7.16
C ILE A 44 4.79 -21.98 6.50
N CYS A 45 4.20 -22.90 7.26
CA CYS A 45 2.94 -23.54 6.87
C CYS A 45 1.78 -22.72 7.46
N TRP A 46 1.12 -21.94 6.61
CA TRP A 46 -0.10 -21.24 6.97
C TRP A 46 -1.28 -22.21 6.97
N ASP A 47 -2.18 -22.07 7.95
CA ASP A 47 -3.49 -22.70 7.87
C ASP A 47 -4.42 -21.92 6.94
N ASP A 48 -5.54 -22.53 6.54
CA ASP A 48 -6.48 -21.92 5.59
C ASP A 48 -7.06 -20.59 6.10
N ASN A 49 -7.22 -20.41 7.41
CA ASN A 49 -7.74 -19.18 7.99
C ASN A 49 -6.71 -18.05 7.90
N GLU A 50 -5.44 -18.36 8.11
CA GLU A 50 -4.33 -17.44 7.98
C GLU A 50 -4.08 -17.02 6.53
N VAL A 51 -4.15 -17.97 5.58
CA VAL A 51 -4.09 -17.66 4.14
C VAL A 51 -5.22 -16.71 3.75
N GLU A 52 -6.45 -16.98 4.21
CA GLU A 52 -7.60 -16.12 3.92
C GLU A 52 -7.47 -14.73 4.56
N ARG A 53 -6.91 -14.65 5.78
CA ARG A 53 -6.59 -13.37 6.42
C ARG A 53 -5.58 -12.56 5.60
N ILE A 54 -4.54 -13.21 5.09
CA ILE A 54 -3.51 -12.54 4.29
C ILE A 54 -4.09 -12.08 2.94
N ARG A 55 -4.96 -12.87 2.30
CA ARG A 55 -5.68 -12.44 1.08
C ARG A 55 -6.53 -11.20 1.30
N ARG A 56 -7.26 -11.13 2.43
CA ARG A 56 -8.03 -9.92 2.78
C ARG A 56 -7.13 -8.71 3.03
N LEU A 57 -5.95 -8.91 3.60
CA LEU A 57 -4.95 -7.84 3.77
C LEU A 57 -4.42 -7.35 2.42
N ILE A 58 -4.08 -8.26 1.50
CA ILE A 58 -3.65 -7.94 0.13
C ILE A 58 -4.70 -7.09 -0.57
N GLN A 59 -5.97 -7.53 -0.57
CA GLN A 59 -7.07 -6.80 -1.19
C GLN A 59 -7.24 -5.40 -0.58
N LYS A 60 -7.16 -5.30 0.73
CA LYS A 60 -7.24 -4.02 1.44
C LYS A 60 -6.09 -3.07 1.07
N TYR A 61 -4.86 -3.57 0.90
CA TYR A 61 -3.74 -2.75 0.43
C TYR A 61 -3.93 -2.30 -1.02
N GLU A 62 -4.48 -3.16 -1.88
CA GLU A 62 -4.82 -2.82 -3.27
C GLU A 62 -5.88 -1.71 -3.34
N GLU A 63 -6.92 -1.78 -2.50
CA GLU A 63 -7.96 -0.75 -2.39
C GLU A 63 -7.38 0.58 -1.91
N GLY A 64 -6.51 0.55 -0.89
CA GLY A 64 -5.76 1.73 -0.43
C GLY A 64 -4.90 2.36 -1.52
N GLN A 65 -4.24 1.53 -2.32
CA GLN A 65 -3.42 1.97 -3.46
C GLN A 65 -4.28 2.67 -4.53
N LYS A 66 -5.47 2.12 -4.85
CA LYS A 66 -6.42 2.71 -5.80
C LYS A 66 -6.92 4.07 -5.33
N LEU A 67 -7.27 4.21 -4.05
CA LEU A 67 -7.70 5.49 -3.46
C LEU A 67 -6.60 6.55 -3.57
N CYS A 68 -5.36 6.17 -3.27
CA CYS A 68 -4.23 7.07 -3.40
C CYS A 68 -3.98 7.45 -4.88
N ALA A 69 -4.17 6.52 -5.82
CA ALA A 69 -4.06 6.80 -7.25
C ALA A 69 -5.15 7.78 -7.74
N GLN A 70 -6.40 7.64 -7.28
CA GLN A 70 -7.49 8.57 -7.57
C GLN A 70 -7.16 9.99 -7.10
N TYR A 71 -6.61 10.13 -5.90
CA TYR A 71 -6.16 11.43 -5.41
C TYR A 71 -5.05 12.02 -6.28
N LEU A 72 -4.07 11.22 -6.70
CA LEU A 72 -2.97 11.66 -7.56
C LEU A 72 -3.43 12.05 -8.98
N GLN A 73 -4.60 11.56 -9.41
CA GLN A 73 -5.29 11.92 -10.66
C GLN A 73 -6.24 13.11 -10.50
N GLU A 74 -6.35 13.67 -9.30
CA GLU A 74 -7.25 14.79 -8.95
C GLU A 74 -8.75 14.43 -9.03
N ASP A 75 -9.07 13.13 -8.97
CA ASP A 75 -10.44 12.61 -9.03
C ASP A 75 -11.16 12.61 -7.66
N CYS A 76 -10.43 12.82 -6.55
CA CYS A 76 -11.00 12.91 -5.20
C CYS A 76 -10.28 13.95 -4.33
N THR A 77 -10.98 14.49 -3.34
CA THR A 77 -10.39 15.46 -2.38
C THR A 77 -9.62 14.75 -1.27
N ILE A 78 -8.75 15.50 -0.58
CA ILE A 78 -7.98 14.95 0.55
C ILE A 78 -8.88 14.47 1.70
N GLU A 79 -10.04 15.10 1.90
CA GLU A 79 -11.00 14.73 2.94
C GLU A 79 -11.68 13.40 2.62
N GLN A 80 -12.02 13.19 1.33
CA GLN A 80 -12.55 11.92 0.84
C GLN A 80 -11.52 10.80 0.98
N LEU A 81 -10.27 11.06 0.58
CA LEU A 81 -9.17 10.11 0.76
C LEU A 81 -9.00 9.73 2.23
N CYS A 82 -8.96 10.71 3.15
CA CYS A 82 -8.82 10.44 4.58
C CYS A 82 -9.99 9.63 5.14
N SER A 83 -11.22 9.98 4.77
CA SER A 83 -12.43 9.26 5.19
C SER A 83 -12.40 7.80 4.74
N ASP A 84 -12.08 7.57 3.47
CA ASP A 84 -12.06 6.22 2.91
C ASP A 84 -10.93 5.38 3.50
N MET A 85 -9.73 5.94 3.68
CA MET A 85 -8.63 5.25 4.36
C MET A 85 -8.98 4.84 5.80
N ILE A 86 -9.75 5.66 6.53
CA ILE A 86 -10.28 5.31 7.85
C ILE A 86 -11.29 4.17 7.74
N ASN A 87 -12.21 4.21 6.77
CA ASN A 87 -13.21 3.16 6.55
C ASN A 87 -12.58 1.80 6.20
N TYR A 88 -11.52 1.80 5.38
CA TYR A 88 -10.72 0.62 5.09
C TYR A 88 -9.78 0.24 6.24
N ASN A 89 -9.71 1.04 7.31
CA ASN A 89 -8.91 0.79 8.50
C ASN A 89 -7.40 0.72 8.16
N LEU A 90 -6.95 1.57 7.23
CA LEU A 90 -5.59 1.70 6.70
C LEU A 90 -4.77 2.80 7.41
N ARG A 91 -5.25 3.28 8.56
CA ARG A 91 -4.62 4.30 9.41
C ARG A 91 -3.50 3.75 10.27
#